data_AF-A0A444RUB1-F1
#
_entry.id   AF-A0A444RUB1-F1
#
_cell.length_a   1.000
_cell.length_b   1.000
_cell.length_c   1.000
_cell.angle_alpha   90.00
_cell.angle_beta   90.00
_cell.angle_gamma   90.00
#
_symmetry.space_group_name_H-M   'P 1'
#
loop_
_entity.id
_entity.type
_entity.pdbx_description
1 polymer ?
#
loop_
_entity_poly.entity_id
_entity_poly.type
_entity_poly.pdbx_seq_one_letter_code
_entity_poly.pdbx_strand_id
1 'polypeptide(L)'
;MLWCAIRILFLHRQNDAESKDLWTIFQHGRWHNVSASCSQDTNRLRESMREYTRELHRAEHENGDPLMRPLFCDFPDEDKCWRAGDQYMYGPKYLVAPVLQAKQQTREVYFPGEGVRWKDAEGLEYEGGQTATVKTPLDTMPVFIRQ
;
A
#
# COMPACT_ATOMS: atom_id res chain seq x y z
N MET A 1 -5.75 16.07 6.78
CA MET A 1 -4.67 17.09 6.85
C MET A 1 -3.63 16.47 7.76
N LEU A 2 -2.56 15.86 7.32
CA LEU A 2 -1.63 16.12 6.23
C LEU A 2 -1.28 14.73 5.67
N TRP A 3 -1.11 14.62 4.34
CA TRP A 3 -0.80 13.37 3.62
C TRP A 3 -1.93 12.33 3.42
N CYS A 4 -2.83 12.32 2.42
CA CYS A 4 -3.25 13.20 1.30
C CYS A 4 -2.21 13.77 0.31
N ALA A 5 -0.93 13.43 0.37
CA ALA A 5 0.10 14.26 -0.30
C ALA A 5 0.92 13.56 -1.38
N ILE A 6 0.63 12.31 -1.75
CA ILE A 6 1.00 11.83 -3.09
C ILE A 6 -0.17 12.07 -4.08
N ARG A 7 -0.81 13.25 -3.93
CA ARG A 7 -1.66 13.93 -4.92
C ARG A 7 -1.40 15.44 -4.97
N ILE A 8 -0.36 15.96 -4.29
CA ILE A 8 -0.05 17.40 -4.25
C ILE A 8 1.15 17.78 -5.13
N LEU A 9 1.98 16.83 -5.61
CA LEU A 9 3.18 17.16 -6.40
C LEU A 9 3.05 17.11 -7.93
N PHE A 10 1.84 17.02 -8.48
CA PHE A 10 1.58 17.18 -9.93
C PHE A 10 0.42 18.15 -10.19
N LEU A 11 0.44 19.29 -9.49
CA LEU A 11 -0.54 20.38 -9.73
C LEU A 11 0.12 21.75 -9.73
N HIS A 12 1.39 21.82 -10.16
CA HIS A 12 2.11 23.10 -10.25
C HIS A 12 2.80 23.37 -11.59
N ARG A 13 2.28 22.80 -12.69
CA ARG A 13 2.56 23.34 -14.01
C ARG A 13 1.53 22.88 -15.05
N GLN A 14 0.47 23.66 -15.22
CA GLN A 14 -0.15 24.03 -16.50
C GLN A 14 -1.31 24.99 -16.22
N ASN A 15 -0.94 26.20 -15.78
CA ASN A 15 -1.71 27.38 -16.14
C ASN A 15 -1.28 27.67 -17.58
N ASP A 16 -1.98 27.13 -18.56
CA ASP A 16 -2.07 27.70 -19.90
C ASP A 16 -3.26 27.07 -20.64
N ALA A 17 -4.24 27.93 -20.89
CA ALA A 17 -5.33 27.83 -21.88
C ALA A 17 -6.50 26.85 -21.67
N GLU A 18 -7.70 27.46 -21.71
CA GLU A 18 -9.03 26.90 -21.99
C GLU A 18 -9.70 26.01 -20.93
N SER A 19 -10.34 26.68 -19.96
CA SER A 19 -11.81 26.69 -19.81
C SER A 19 -12.60 25.58 -20.53
N LYS A 20 -12.37 24.32 -20.16
CA LYS A 20 -13.33 23.23 -20.34
C LYS A 20 -13.51 22.60 -18.99
N ASP A 21 -14.62 22.95 -18.38
CA ASP A 21 -15.01 22.66 -17.02
C ASP A 21 -14.71 21.20 -16.70
N LEU A 22 -13.90 20.99 -15.65
CA LEU A 22 -13.52 19.66 -15.16
C LEU A 22 -14.76 18.81 -14.80
N TRP A 23 -15.93 19.45 -14.62
CA TRP A 23 -17.24 18.82 -14.49
C TRP A 23 -17.73 18.12 -15.76
N THR A 24 -17.45 18.65 -16.95
CA THR A 24 -17.95 18.10 -18.23
C THR A 24 -17.16 16.86 -18.65
N ILE A 25 -15.86 16.81 -18.33
CA ILE A 25 -15.01 15.62 -18.51
C ILE A 25 -15.38 14.53 -17.49
N PHE A 26 -15.79 14.91 -16.28
CA PHE A 26 -16.26 13.98 -15.25
C PHE A 26 -17.55 13.24 -15.70
N GLN A 27 -18.44 13.91 -16.46
CA GLN A 27 -19.73 13.35 -16.87
C GLN A 27 -19.71 12.37 -18.05
N HIS A 28 -18.67 12.34 -18.89
CA HIS A 28 -18.68 11.54 -20.13
C HIS A 28 -17.82 10.25 -20.09
N GLY A 29 -17.27 9.88 -18.94
CA GLY A 29 -16.49 8.67 -18.79
C GLY A 29 -17.19 7.61 -17.94
N ARG A 30 -17.10 6.35 -18.36
CA ARG A 30 -17.46 5.11 -17.61
C ARG A 30 -16.73 4.93 -16.25
N TRP A 31 -16.36 6.01 -15.57
CA TRP A 31 -15.55 6.03 -14.34
C TRP A 31 -16.35 6.35 -13.07
N HIS A 32 -17.58 6.86 -13.18
CA HIS A 32 -18.38 7.28 -12.02
C HIS A 32 -18.67 6.15 -11.04
N ASN A 33 -18.93 4.95 -11.55
CA ASN A 33 -19.39 3.85 -10.70
C ASN A 33 -18.20 3.15 -10.02
N VAL A 34 -17.07 3.02 -10.74
CA VAL A 34 -15.85 2.34 -10.27
C VAL A 34 -15.05 3.21 -9.31
N SER A 35 -14.94 4.52 -9.58
CA SER A 35 -14.24 5.45 -8.68
C SER A 35 -14.98 5.64 -7.35
N ALA A 36 -16.32 5.67 -7.37
CA ALA A 36 -17.13 5.75 -6.16
C ALA A 36 -17.07 4.46 -5.34
N SER A 37 -17.13 3.28 -5.96
CA SER A 37 -17.01 2.00 -5.24
C SER A 37 -15.62 1.85 -4.60
N CYS A 38 -14.55 2.12 -5.36
CA CYS A 38 -13.16 2.11 -4.86
C CYS A 38 -12.97 3.06 -3.66
N SER A 39 -13.60 4.25 -3.70
CA SER A 39 -13.56 5.21 -2.60
C SER A 39 -14.29 4.73 -1.35
N GLN A 40 -15.43 4.05 -1.50
CA GLN A 40 -16.18 3.48 -0.38
C GLN A 40 -15.44 2.30 0.26
N ASP A 41 -14.85 1.43 -0.57
CA ASP A 41 -14.10 0.26 -0.11
C ASP A 41 -12.82 0.65 0.65
N THR A 42 -12.10 1.67 0.15
CA THR A 42 -10.93 2.22 0.86
C THR A 42 -11.32 2.83 2.21
N ASN A 43 -12.45 3.54 2.29
CA ASN A 43 -12.93 4.12 3.55
C ASN A 43 -13.31 3.06 4.57
N ARG A 44 -13.95 1.97 4.14
CA ARG A 44 -14.28 0.84 5.02
C ARG A 44 -13.03 0.18 5.57
N LEU A 45 -12.03 -0.08 4.72
CA LEU A 45 -10.74 -0.63 5.12
C LEU A 45 -10.01 0.31 6.10
N ARG A 46 -10.03 1.61 5.84
CA ARG A 46 -9.42 2.61 6.73
C ARG A 46 -10.08 2.61 8.12
N GLU A 47 -11.40 2.49 8.17
CA GLU A 47 -12.13 2.46 9.44
C GLU A 47 -11.89 1.16 10.21
N SER A 48 -11.78 0.01 9.53
CA SER A 48 -11.47 -1.27 10.19
C SER A 48 -10.04 -1.30 10.76
N MET A 49 -9.09 -0.63 10.10
CA MET A 49 -7.70 -0.54 10.54
C MET A 49 -7.46 0.51 11.64
N ARG A 50 -8.47 1.35 11.93
CA ARG A 50 -8.34 2.51 12.83
C ARG A 50 -7.79 2.16 14.21
N GLU A 51 -8.24 1.06 14.79
CA GLU A 51 -7.79 0.67 16.13
C GLU A 51 -6.34 0.20 16.11
N TYR A 52 -5.97 -0.63 15.14
CA TYR A 52 -4.58 -1.05 14.94
C TYR A 52 -3.64 0.15 14.70
N THR A 53 -4.03 1.13 13.87
CA THR A 53 -3.22 2.35 13.67
C THR A 53 -3.02 3.14 14.97
N ARG A 54 -4.01 3.18 15.87
CA ARG A 54 -3.85 3.86 17.16
C ARG A 54 -2.84 3.15 18.06
N GLU A 55 -2.87 1.82 18.08
CA GLU A 55 -1.89 1.04 18.84
C GLU A 55 -0.47 1.30 18.33
N LEU A 56 -0.30 1.37 17.01
CA LEU A 56 0.99 1.72 16.39
C LEU A 56 1.45 3.13 16.76
N HIS A 57 0.58 4.13 16.76
CA HIS A 57 0.96 5.48 17.20
C HIS A 57 1.32 5.54 18.68
N ARG A 58 0.66 4.75 19.54
CA ARG A 58 1.04 4.65 20.94
C ARG A 58 2.44 4.03 21.09
N ALA A 59 2.71 2.93 20.37
CA ALA A 59 4.02 2.30 20.36
C ALA A 59 5.12 3.22 19.80
N GLU A 60 4.83 4.01 18.76
CA GLU A 60 5.73 5.03 18.24
C GLU A 60 6.05 6.09 19.31
N HIS A 61 5.03 6.56 20.04
CA HIS A 61 5.22 7.56 21.09
C HIS A 61 6.05 7.04 22.26
N GLU A 62 5.86 5.79 22.66
CA GLU A 62 6.53 5.18 23.82
C GLU A 62 7.94 4.67 23.48
N ASN A 63 8.11 4.01 22.33
CA ASN A 63 9.34 3.30 21.96
C ASN A 63 10.13 3.96 20.84
N GLY A 64 9.53 4.89 20.09
CA GLY A 64 10.14 5.49 18.90
C GLY A 64 10.05 4.64 17.64
N ASP A 65 9.24 3.57 17.63
CA ASP A 65 9.11 2.67 16.50
C ASP A 65 8.24 3.28 15.38
N PRO A 66 8.76 3.45 14.15
CA PRO A 66 7.97 4.01 13.05
C PRO A 66 6.85 3.06 12.62
N LEU A 67 5.70 3.64 12.22
CA LEU A 67 4.55 2.88 11.71
C LEU A 67 4.86 2.21 10.37
N MET A 68 5.43 2.98 9.44
CA MET A 68 5.92 2.48 8.17
C MET A 68 7.43 2.30 8.28
N ARG A 69 7.89 1.06 8.16
CA ARG A 69 9.30 0.72 8.33
C ARG A 69 9.78 -0.12 7.14
N PRO A 70 11.02 0.10 6.67
CA PRO A 70 11.62 -0.78 5.68
C PRO A 70 11.87 -2.17 6.30
N LEU A 71 11.99 -3.20 5.45
CA LEU A 71 12.05 -4.59 5.91
C LEU A 71 13.26 -4.88 6.80
N PHE A 72 14.39 -4.22 6.55
CA PHE A 72 15.62 -4.44 7.33
C PHE A 72 15.48 -4.03 8.81
N CYS A 73 14.48 -3.20 9.17
CA CYS A 73 14.23 -2.85 10.57
C CYS A 73 13.77 -4.05 11.39
N ASP A 74 12.94 -4.92 10.79
CA ASP A 74 12.44 -6.12 11.47
C ASP A 74 13.31 -7.35 11.17
N PHE A 75 13.99 -7.38 10.03
CA PHE A 75 14.82 -8.50 9.54
C PHE A 75 16.22 -8.02 9.12
N PRO A 76 17.09 -7.65 10.08
CA PRO A 76 18.41 -7.10 9.78
C PRO A 76 19.38 -8.12 9.17
N ASP A 77 19.18 -9.41 9.45
CA ASP A 77 20.07 -10.49 9.02
C ASP A 77 19.92 -10.89 7.54
N GLU A 78 18.89 -10.35 6.86
CA GLU A 78 18.59 -10.70 5.47
C GLU A 78 19.04 -9.63 4.48
N ASP A 79 20.08 -9.90 3.68
CA ASP A 79 20.59 -8.98 2.65
C ASP A 79 19.51 -8.50 1.65
N LYS A 80 18.51 -9.34 1.38
CA LYS A 80 17.39 -8.97 0.50
C LYS A 80 16.53 -7.86 1.11
N CYS A 81 16.33 -7.83 2.42
CA CYS A 81 15.59 -6.79 3.13
C CYS A 81 16.25 -5.42 3.05
N TRP A 82 17.59 -5.39 2.93
CA TRP A 82 18.35 -4.15 2.72
C TRP A 82 18.18 -3.56 1.31
N ARG A 83 17.88 -4.41 0.32
CA ARG A 83 17.74 -4.02 -1.09
C ARG A 83 16.28 -3.80 -1.51
N ALA A 84 15.33 -4.32 -0.74
CA ALA A 84 13.89 -4.18 -0.98
C ALA A 84 13.42 -2.75 -0.66
N GLY A 85 13.46 -1.86 -1.66
CA GLY A 85 13.00 -0.48 -1.55
C GLY A 85 11.56 -0.24 -2.02
N ASP A 86 10.91 -1.28 -2.54
CA ASP A 86 9.62 -1.22 -3.23
C ASP A 86 8.48 -1.82 -2.38
N GLN A 87 8.77 -2.28 -1.16
CA GLN A 87 7.84 -2.86 -0.20
C GLN A 87 8.23 -2.43 1.22
N TYR A 88 7.27 -2.42 2.13
CA TYR A 88 7.48 -1.97 3.51
C TYR A 88 6.57 -2.70 4.49
N MET A 89 6.96 -2.68 5.76
CA MET A 89 6.18 -3.18 6.88
C MET A 89 5.32 -2.06 7.46
N TYR A 90 4.04 -2.36 7.71
CA TYR A 90 3.09 -1.50 8.40
C TYR A 90 2.80 -2.05 9.80
N GLY A 91 3.56 -1.53 10.76
CA GLY A 91 3.75 -2.17 12.05
C GLY A 91 4.34 -3.58 11.92
N PRO A 92 4.28 -4.40 12.97
CA PRO A 92 4.87 -5.74 12.96
C PRO A 92 4.03 -6.79 12.20
N LYS A 93 2.78 -6.45 11.81
CA LYS A 93 1.80 -7.43 11.33
C LYS A 93 1.58 -7.43 9.82
N TYR A 94 1.66 -6.29 9.15
CA TYR A 94 1.28 -6.16 7.74
C TYR A 94 2.49 -5.87 6.87
N LEU A 95 2.65 -6.62 5.78
CA LEU A 95 3.60 -6.35 4.70
C LEU A 95 2.83 -5.75 3.53
N VAL A 96 3.27 -4.61 3.03
CA VAL A 96 2.60 -3.87 1.94
C VAL A 96 3.55 -3.73 0.75
N ALA A 97 3.07 -4.11 -0.43
CA ALA A 97 3.82 -4.06 -1.68
C ALA A 97 3.06 -3.25 -2.75
N PRO A 98 3.18 -1.90 -2.77
CA PRO A 98 2.39 -1.04 -3.65
C PRO A 98 2.76 -1.22 -5.13
N VAL A 99 1.79 -1.22 -6.04
CA VAL A 99 2.10 -1.28 -7.48
C VAL A 99 2.58 0.09 -7.96
N LEU A 100 3.85 0.19 -8.37
CA LEU A 100 4.47 1.45 -8.78
C LEU A 100 4.41 1.72 -10.29
N GLN A 101 4.12 0.70 -11.11
CA GLN A 101 4.10 0.82 -12.57
C GLN A 101 2.68 0.73 -13.13
N ALA A 102 2.36 1.60 -14.09
CA ALA A 102 1.07 1.59 -14.76
C ALA A 102 0.87 0.31 -15.57
N LYS A 103 -0.34 -0.27 -15.50
CA LYS A 103 -0.76 -1.52 -16.19
C LYS A 103 -0.02 -2.79 -15.74
N GLN A 104 0.75 -2.74 -14.67
CA GLN A 104 1.36 -3.92 -14.09
C GLN A 104 0.28 -4.78 -13.41
N GLN A 105 0.07 -6.00 -13.91
CA GLN A 105 -0.93 -6.94 -13.38
C GLN A 105 -0.33 -8.00 -12.45
N THR A 106 1.00 -8.12 -12.43
CA THR A 106 1.73 -9.05 -11.57
C THR A 106 2.98 -8.36 -11.06
N ARG A 107 3.36 -8.68 -9.83
CA ARG A 107 4.55 -8.14 -9.20
C ARG A 107 5.25 -9.21 -8.38
N GLU A 108 6.58 -9.19 -8.40
CA GLU A 108 7.39 -9.97 -7.48
C GLU A 108 7.43 -9.30 -6.11
N VAL A 109 7.15 -10.08 -5.07
CA VAL A 109 7.16 -9.65 -3.67
C VAL A 109 8.08 -10.59 -2.90
N TYR A 110 8.97 -10.01 -2.11
CA TYR A 110 9.82 -10.76 -1.19
C TYR A 110 9.13 -10.91 0.17
N PHE A 111 9.03 -12.14 0.66
CA PHE A 111 8.48 -12.44 1.98
C PHE A 111 9.64 -12.67 2.95
N PRO A 112 9.87 -11.77 3.92
CA PRO A 112 10.98 -11.89 4.85
C PRO A 112 10.68 -12.89 5.97
N GLY A 113 11.72 -13.33 6.66
CA GLY A 113 11.65 -14.19 7.83
C GLY A 113 11.52 -15.66 7.47
N GLU A 114 12.64 -16.37 7.41
CA GLU A 114 12.63 -17.83 7.24
C GLU A 114 11.76 -18.49 8.34
N GLY A 115 10.79 -19.31 7.94
CA GLY A 115 9.83 -19.94 8.87
C GLY A 115 8.64 -19.07 9.30
N VAL A 116 8.56 -17.81 8.86
CA VAL A 116 7.36 -16.97 9.02
C VAL A 116 6.36 -17.30 7.91
N ARG A 117 5.06 -17.34 8.23
CA ARG A 117 4.00 -17.48 7.23
C ARG A 117 3.30 -16.15 7.01
N TRP A 118 3.06 -15.85 5.74
CA TRP A 118 2.36 -14.66 5.27
C TRP A 118 1.08 -15.07 4.59
N LYS A 119 0.00 -14.34 4.82
CA LYS A 119 -1.31 -14.64 4.25
C LYS A 119 -1.88 -13.42 3.54
N ASP A 120 -2.33 -13.56 2.30
CA ASP A 120 -3.02 -12.47 1.60
C ASP A 120 -4.51 -12.36 2.00
N ALA A 121 -5.21 -11.38 1.43
CA ALA A 121 -6.63 -11.16 1.68
C ALA A 121 -7.51 -12.28 1.10
N GLU A 122 -7.05 -12.92 0.03
CA GLU A 122 -7.70 -14.03 -0.65
C GLU A 122 -7.50 -15.37 0.08
N GLY A 123 -6.59 -15.41 1.05
CA GLY A 123 -6.29 -16.54 1.91
C GLY A 123 -5.16 -17.45 1.40
N LEU A 124 -4.43 -17.06 0.35
CA LEU A 124 -3.20 -17.72 -0.07
C LEU A 124 -2.11 -17.48 0.97
N GLU A 125 -1.32 -18.53 1.21
CA GLU A 125 -0.24 -18.52 2.17
C GLU A 125 1.11 -18.58 1.44
N TYR A 126 2.05 -17.78 1.93
CA TYR A 126 3.41 -17.66 1.42
C TYR A 126 4.38 -17.90 2.58
N GLU A 127 5.34 -18.80 2.36
CA GLU A 127 6.45 -18.99 3.30
C GLU A 127 7.44 -17.83 3.19
N GLY A 128 8.01 -17.40 4.31
CA GLY A 128 9.08 -16.41 4.34
C GLY A 128 10.42 -16.99 3.92
N GLY A 129 11.34 -16.11 3.51
CA GLY A 129 12.61 -16.43 2.87
C GLY A 129 12.53 -16.54 1.33
N GLN A 130 11.35 -16.45 0.73
CA GLN A 130 11.15 -16.60 -0.71
C GLN A 130 10.58 -15.36 -1.39
N THR A 131 10.77 -15.27 -2.70
CA THR A 131 10.13 -14.29 -3.57
C THR A 131 9.01 -14.98 -4.32
N ALA A 132 7.79 -14.44 -4.30
CA ALA A 132 6.67 -14.97 -5.08
C ALA A 132 6.08 -13.91 -6.01
N THR A 133 5.57 -14.36 -7.15
CA THR A 133 4.84 -13.50 -8.09
C THR A 133 3.37 -13.41 -7.68
N VAL A 134 2.95 -12.24 -7.25
CA VAL A 134 1.58 -11.98 -6.80
C VAL A 134 0.80 -11.22 -7.87
N LYS A 135 -0.47 -11.57 -8.05
CA LYS A 135 -1.37 -10.87 -8.97
C LYS A 135 -1.84 -9.58 -8.32
N THR A 136 -1.75 -8.48 -9.06
CA THR A 136 -2.06 -7.14 -8.56
C THR A 136 -3.06 -6.47 -9.50
N PRO A 137 -4.36 -6.78 -9.39
CA PRO A 137 -5.38 -6.11 -10.20
C PRO A 137 -5.43 -4.62 -9.85
N LEU A 138 -5.90 -3.79 -10.80
CA LEU A 138 -5.92 -2.31 -10.65
C LEU A 138 -6.70 -1.82 -9.43
N ASP A 139 -7.65 -2.63 -8.93
CA ASP A 139 -8.56 -2.26 -7.86
C ASP A 139 -8.11 -2.76 -6.47
N THR A 140 -6.96 -3.42 -6.35
CA THR A 140 -6.50 -4.01 -5.09
C THR A 140 -5.01 -3.79 -4.84
N MET A 141 -4.69 -3.31 -3.63
CA MET A 141 -3.32 -3.18 -3.18
C MET A 141 -2.87 -4.49 -2.49
N PRO A 142 -1.73 -5.07 -2.87
CA PRO A 142 -1.21 -6.27 -2.22
C PRO A 142 -0.83 -5.99 -0.78
N VAL A 143 -1.51 -6.65 0.14
CA VAL A 143 -1.26 -6.60 1.59
C VAL A 143 -1.22 -8.01 2.12
N PHE A 144 -0.20 -8.33 2.90
CA PHE A 144 0.01 -9.63 3.49
C PHE A 144 0.06 -9.52 5.01
N ILE A 145 -0.57 -10.48 5.68
CA ILE A 145 -0.70 -10.54 7.12
C ILE A 145 0.24 -11.63 7.62
N ARG A 146 1.10 -11.29 8.56
CA ARG A 146 1.93 -12.25 9.29
C ARG A 146 1.06 -13.13 10.19
N GLN A 147 1.24 -14.46 10.10
CA GLN A 147 0.60 -15.47 10.95
C GLN A 147 1.42 -15.78 12.19
#